data_AF-A0A1C5FK48-F1
#
_entry.id   AF-A0A1C5FK48-F1
#
_cell.length_a   1.000
_cell.length_b   1.000
_cell.length_c   1.000
_cell.angle_alpha   90.00
_cell.angle_beta   90.00
_cell.angle_gamma   90.00
#
_symmetry.space_group_name_H-M   'P 1'
#
loop_
_entity.id
_entity.type
_entity.pdbx_description
1 polymer ?
#
loop_
_entity_poly.entity_id
_entity_poly.type
_entity_poly.pdbx_seq_one_letter_code
_entity_poly.pdbx_strand_id
1 'polypeptide(L)' 'PSEVRRRGAFRFVEARLLLAEGDKAAARAVFDAGFEVPDLREGAETLGEVWAELTDDPLPDAYEYRMRPKG' A
#
# COMPACT_ATOMS: atom_id res chain seq x y z
N PRO A 1 -3.50 15.17 11.77
CA PRO A 1 -2.81 14.56 10.61
C PRO A 1 -1.60 13.64 10.91
N SER A 2 -1.40 13.15 12.14
CA SER A 2 -0.31 12.22 12.50
C SER A 2 -0.80 10.81 12.85
N GLU A 3 -2.03 10.68 13.35
CA GLU A 3 -2.62 9.40 13.74
C GLU A 3 -2.99 8.54 12.53
N VAL A 4 -3.61 9.14 11.50
CA VAL A 4 -3.88 8.51 10.20
C VAL A 4 -2.58 8.02 9.55
N ARG A 5 -1.52 8.85 9.59
CA ARG A 5 -0.20 8.52 9.05
C ARG A 5 0.44 7.34 9.77
N ARG A 6 0.40 7.32 11.11
CA ARG A 6 0.81 6.15 11.88
C ARG A 6 0.01 4.93 11.44
N ARG A 7 -1.32 5.03 11.44
CA ARG A 7 -2.20 3.92 11.09
C ARG A 7 -1.88 3.35 9.70
N GLY A 8 -1.64 4.18 8.70
CA GLY A 8 -1.24 3.73 7.36
C GLY A 8 0.13 3.07 7.28
N ALA A 9 1.14 3.60 7.99
CA ALA A 9 2.46 2.97 8.07
C ALA A 9 2.40 1.59 8.76
N PHE A 10 1.60 1.45 9.82
CA PHE A 10 1.38 0.17 10.50
C PHE A 10 0.69 -0.85 9.57
N ARG A 11 -0.34 -0.44 8.83
CA ARG A 11 -1.00 -1.29 7.82
C ARG A 11 -0.06 -1.73 6.71
N PHE A 12 0.84 -0.85 6.28
CA PHE A 12 1.82 -1.21 5.25
C PHE A 12 2.83 -2.25 5.73
N VAL A 13 3.32 -2.11 6.97
CA VAL A 13 4.21 -3.11 7.58
C VAL A 13 3.50 -4.45 7.77
N GLU A 14 2.21 -4.45 8.14
CA GLU A 14 1.36 -5.64 8.22
C GLU A 14 1.28 -6.38 6.86
N ALA A 15 1.01 -5.66 5.77
CA ALA A 15 0.97 -6.25 4.43
C ALA A 15 2.31 -6.87 4.01
N ARG A 16 3.44 -6.21 4.31
CA ARG A 16 4.78 -6.74 4.02
C ARG A 16 5.11 -7.98 4.83
N LEU A 17 4.69 -8.03 6.09
CA LEU A 17 4.89 -9.20 6.96
C LEU A 17 4.12 -10.40 6.42
N LEU A 18 2.85 -10.22 6.08
CA LEU A 18 2.00 -11.26 5.51
C LEU A 18 2.55 -11.80 4.17
N LEU A 19 3.07 -10.90 3.31
CA LEU A 19 3.74 -11.31 2.08
C LEU A 19 5.01 -12.14 2.35
N ALA A 20 5.82 -11.75 3.34
CA ALA A 20 7.02 -12.50 3.72
C ALA A 20 6.70 -13.87 4.32
N GLU A 21 5.55 -14.02 4.98
CA GLU A 21 5.02 -15.29 5.48
C GLU A 21 4.34 -16.14 4.39
N GLY A 22 4.17 -15.59 3.19
CA GLY A 22 3.53 -16.25 2.05
C GLY A 22 1.99 -16.17 2.03
N ASP A 23 1.39 -15.46 2.98
CA ASP A 23 -0.06 -15.25 3.04
C ASP A 23 -0.49 -14.07 2.14
N LYS A 24 -0.45 -14.33 0.83
CA LYS A 24 -0.84 -13.34 -0.20
C LYS A 24 -2.30 -12.91 -0.08
N ALA A 25 -3.19 -13.79 0.39
CA ALA A 25 -4.62 -13.48 0.52
C ALA A 25 -4.87 -12.47 1.66
N ALA A 26 -4.23 -12.68 2.81
CA ALA A 26 -4.32 -11.74 3.92
C ALA A 26 -3.63 -10.42 3.58
N ALA A 27 -2.47 -10.45 2.93
CA ALA A 27 -1.79 -9.25 2.46
C ALA A 27 -2.70 -8.44 1.52
N ARG A 28 -3.38 -9.09 0.57
CA ARG A 28 -4.34 -8.43 -0.33
C ARG A 28 -5.51 -7.80 0.43
N ALA A 29 -6.07 -8.47 1.44
CA ALA A 29 -7.16 -7.92 2.24
C ALA A 29 -6.80 -6.62 2.96
N VAL A 30 -5.52 -6.43 3.33
CA VAL A 30 -5.04 -5.16 3.92
C VAL A 30 -5.10 -4.01 2.91
N PHE A 31 -4.81 -4.27 1.63
CA PHE A 31 -4.97 -3.29 0.56
C PHE A 31 -6.45 -3.04 0.22
N ASP A 32 -7.28 -4.08 0.18
CA ASP A 32 -8.71 -3.92 -0.10
C ASP A 32 -9.42 -3.11 1.00
N ALA A 33 -8.94 -3.16 2.24
CA ALA A 33 -9.45 -2.36 3.35
C ALA A 33 -9.14 -0.85 3.22
N GLY A 34 -8.13 -0.46 2.41
CA GLY A 34 -7.74 0.93 2.21
C GLY A 34 -6.94 1.52 3.39
N PHE A 35 -5.80 2.18 3.10
CA PHE A 35 -5.04 2.93 4.11
C PHE A 35 -4.24 4.09 3.51
N GLU A 36 -4.07 5.18 4.27
CA GLU A 36 -3.32 6.37 3.83
C GLU A 36 -1.85 6.30 4.27
N VAL A 37 -0.92 6.10 3.33
CA VAL A 37 0.52 6.04 3.64
C VAL A 37 1.13 7.45 3.76
N PRO A 38 1.85 7.77 4.86
CA PRO A 38 2.68 8.98 4.95
C PRO A 38 3.78 9.01 3.91
N ASP A 39 3.95 10.17 3.27
CA ASP A 39 4.92 10.41 2.20
C ASP A 39 4.79 9.44 1.01
N LEU A 40 3.79 9.75 0.18
CA LEU A 40 3.42 9.01 -1.03
C LEU A 40 4.57 8.84 -2.02
N ARG A 41 5.65 9.62 -1.94
CA ARG A 41 6.73 9.53 -2.92
C ARG A 41 7.63 8.32 -2.69
N GLU A 42 8.03 8.07 -1.43
CA GLU A 42 8.79 6.88 -1.04
C GLU A 42 7.86 5.67 -0.86
N GLY A 43 6.66 5.90 -0.30
CA GLY A 43 5.66 4.86 -0.10
C GLY A 43 5.06 4.29 -1.39
N ALA A 44 4.91 5.06 -2.47
CA ALA A 44 4.33 4.57 -3.72
C ALA A 44 5.26 3.62 -4.50
N GLU A 45 6.58 3.78 -4.37
CA GLU A 45 7.53 2.85 -4.98
C GLU A 45 7.41 1.49 -4.31
N THR A 46 7.49 1.44 -2.98
CA THR A 46 7.37 0.19 -2.24
C THR A 46 5.97 -0.41 -2.30
N LEU A 47 4.90 0.39 -2.36
CA LEU A 47 3.52 -0.09 -2.55
C LEU A 47 3.37 -0.82 -3.89
N GLY A 48 3.91 -0.26 -4.97
CA GLY A 48 3.84 -0.87 -6.30
C GLY A 48 4.56 -2.21 -6.38
N GLU A 49 5.75 -2.30 -5.76
CA GLU A 49 6.52 -3.54 -5.68
C GLU A 49 5.77 -4.64 -4.90
N VAL A 50 5.23 -4.30 -3.72
CA VAL A 50 4.46 -5.25 -2.89
C VAL A 50 3.20 -5.70 -3.61
N TRP A 51 2.51 -4.82 -4.33
CA TRP A 51 1.30 -5.17 -5.07
C TRP A 51 1.60 -6.10 -6.25
N ALA A 52 2.66 -5.83 -7.01
CA ALA A 52 3.08 -6.68 -8.12
C ALA A 52 3.47 -8.11 -7.68
N GLU A 53 3.98 -8.26 -6.46
CA GLU A 53 4.26 -9.57 -5.86
C GLU A 53 2.97 -10.33 -5.43
N LEU A 54 1.90 -9.58 -5.14
CA LEU A 54 0.60 -10.12 -4.73
C LEU A 54 -0.29 -10.49 -5.92
N THR A 55 -0.26 -9.70 -6.99
CA THR A 55 -1.12 -9.85 -8.18
C THR A 55 -0.50 -9.17 -9.41
N ASP A 56 -0.93 -9.61 -10.60
CA ASP A 56 -0.69 -8.95 -11.89
C ASP A 56 -1.69 -7.80 -12.18
N ASP A 57 -2.68 -7.56 -11.32
CA ASP A 57 -3.64 -6.46 -11.50
C ASP A 57 -2.97 -5.08 -11.39
N PRO A 58 -3.53 -4.05 -12.05
CA PRO A 58 -3.09 -2.67 -11.84
C PRO A 58 -3.31 -2.24 -10.38
N LEU A 59 -2.42 -1.40 -9.86
CA LEU A 59 -2.54 -0.82 -8.52
C LEU A 59 -3.83 0.02 -8.45
N PRO A 60 -4.66 -0.07 -7.40
CA PRO A 60 -5.90 0.71 -7.31
C PRO A 60 -5.62 2.22 -7.31
N ASP A 61 -6.48 3.02 -7.95
CA ASP A 61 -6.38 4.48 -8.02
C ASP A 61 -6.20 5.17 -6.65
N ALA A 62 -6.73 4.55 -5.59
CA ALA A 62 -6.58 5.02 -4.21
C ALA A 62 -5.12 5.07 -3.74
N TYR A 63 -4.24 4.28 -4.35
CA TYR A 63 -2.80 4.22 -4.08
C TYR A 63 -1.98 4.83 -5.22
N GLU A 64 -2.57 5.03 -6.40
CA GLU A 64 -1.98 5.69 -7.57
C GLU A 64 -1.99 7.23 -7.48
N TYR A 65 -1.54 7.80 -6.36
CA TYR A 65 -1.39 9.26 -6.24
C TYR A 65 -0.31 9.86 -7.16
N ARG A 66 0.43 9.03 -7.91
CA ARG A 66 1.40 9.48 -8.94
C ARG A 66 0.73 10.17 -10.14
N MET A 67 -0.55 9.94 -10.41
CA MET A 67 -1.23 10.45 -11.61
C MET A 67 -2.16 11.64 -11.38
N ARG A 68 -2.07 12.33 -10.24
CA ARG A 68 -2.61 13.71 -10.16
C ARG A 68 -1.47 14.70 -10.43
N PRO A 69 -1.39 15.30 -11.64
CA PRO A 69 -0.54 16.46 -11.81
C PRO A 69 -0.94 17.49 -10.75
N LYS A 70 0.05 18.05 -10.06
CA LYS A 70 -0.16 19.20 -9.18
C LYS A 70 -0.75 20.32 -10.04
N GLY A 71 -2.05 20.57 -9.88
CA GLY A 71 -2.63 21.88 -10.16
C GLY A 71 -2.14 22.89 -9.14
#